data_AF-A0A0P8BCH9-F1
#
_entry.id   AF-A0A0P8BCH9-F1
#
_cell.length_a   1.000
_cell.length_b   1.000
_cell.length_c   1.000
_cell.angle_alpha   90.00
_cell.angle_beta   90.00
_cell.angle_gamma   90.00
#
_symmetry.space_group_name_H-M   'P 1'
#
loop_
_entity.id
_entity.type
_entity.pdbx_description
1 polymer ?
#
loop_
_entity_poly.entity_id
_entity_poly.type
_entity_poly.pdbx_seq_one_letter_code
_entity_poly.pdbx_strand_id
1 'polypeptide(L)'
;MTFYRDRADGPIHAVEFSVVDEGETTNQVEAIHLKGVPQAKLRQHIQDVLGVLKAEFGQNVSITQERQPVALCPLCLKGEDREHSSE
;
A
#
# COMPACT_ATOMS: atom_id res chain seq x y z
N MET A 1 17.21 -4.20 -9.50
CA MET A 1 16.40 -3.80 -8.33
C MET A 1 15.46 -4.94 -8.00
N THR A 2 15.47 -5.43 -6.77
CA THR A 2 14.72 -6.62 -6.36
C THR A 2 13.39 -6.17 -5.74
N PHE A 3 12.27 -6.43 -6.42
CA PHE A 3 10.92 -6.15 -5.91
C PHE A 3 10.44 -7.26 -4.98
N TYR A 4 9.53 -6.93 -4.07
CA TYR A 4 8.83 -7.96 -3.28
C TYR A 4 8.01 -8.84 -4.23
N ARG A 5 8.18 -10.16 -4.14
CA ARG A 5 7.32 -11.14 -4.79
C ARG A 5 6.56 -11.87 -3.70
N ASP A 6 5.23 -11.76 -3.70
CA ASP A 6 4.44 -12.80 -3.04
C ASP A 6 4.42 -14.03 -3.96
N ARG A 7 4.29 -15.23 -3.42
CA ARG A 7 4.38 -16.44 -4.27
C ARG A 7 3.18 -16.62 -5.22
N ALA A 8 2.10 -15.88 -5.02
CA ALA A 8 0.87 -15.95 -5.81
C ALA A 8 0.67 -14.76 -6.77
N ASP A 9 1.27 -13.60 -6.47
CA ASP A 9 1.09 -12.35 -7.23
C ASP A 9 2.47 -11.80 -7.58
N GLY A 10 2.62 -11.24 -8.78
CA GLY A 10 3.89 -10.75 -9.33
C GLY A 10 4.64 -9.70 -8.47
N PRO A 11 5.66 -9.02 -9.03
CA PRO A 11 6.41 -8.02 -8.28
C PRO A 11 5.49 -6.89 -7.79
N ILE A 12 5.36 -6.76 -6.47
CA ILE A 12 4.59 -5.68 -5.84
C ILE A 12 5.44 -4.42 -5.83
N HIS A 13 4.88 -3.34 -6.38
CA HIS A 13 5.54 -2.04 -6.48
C HIS A 13 5.08 -1.09 -5.37
N ALA A 14 3.78 -1.09 -5.07
CA ALA A 14 3.21 -0.32 -3.98
C ALA A 14 2.16 -1.14 -3.20
N VAL A 15 1.90 -0.73 -1.97
CA VAL A 15 0.83 -1.30 -1.16
C VAL A 15 -0.02 -0.17 -0.59
N GLU A 16 -1.32 -0.37 -0.59
CA GLU A 16 -2.32 0.53 -0.01
C GLU A 16 -3.19 -0.24 0.99
N PHE A 17 -3.72 0.44 2.00
CA PHE A 17 -4.63 -0.15 2.97
C PHE A 17 -5.89 0.67 3.08
N SER A 18 -7.04 0.00 3.17
CA SER A 18 -8.32 0.66 3.40
C SER A 18 -9.04 0.00 4.56
N VAL A 19 -9.65 0.83 5.40
CA VAL A 19 -10.54 0.38 6.47
C VAL A 19 -11.96 0.40 5.91
N VAL A 20 -12.61 -0.76 5.98
CA VAL A 20 -13.98 -0.98 5.56
C VAL A 20 -14.81 -1.30 6.80
N ASP A 21 -15.81 -0.46 7.05
CA ASP A 21 -16.78 -0.64 8.12
C ASP A 21 -18.18 -0.69 7.51
N GLU A 22 -18.99 -1.67 7.91
CA GLU A 22 -20.33 -1.93 7.36
C GLU A 22 -20.43 -1.99 5.81
N GLY A 23 -19.31 -2.29 5.14
CA GLY A 23 -19.24 -2.38 3.67
C GLY A 23 -18.83 -1.07 2.97
N GLU A 24 -18.60 0.00 3.73
CA GLU A 24 -18.12 1.28 3.21
C GLU A 24 -16.66 1.53 3.61
N THR A 25 -15.87 2.09 2.69
CA THR A 25 -14.50 2.52 3.01
C THR A 25 -14.55 3.77 3.87
N THR A 26 -14.20 3.64 5.15
CA THR A 26 -14.20 4.74 6.11
C THR A 26 -12.86 5.44 6.22
N ASN A 27 -11.77 4.73 5.92
CA ASN A 27 -10.43 5.31 5.91
C ASN A 27 -9.53 4.64 4.86
N GLN A 28 -8.52 5.36 4.40
CA GLN A 28 -7.53 4.89 3.44
C GLN A 28 -6.16 5.40 3.83
N VAL A 29 -5.21 4.49 3.97
CA VAL A 29 -3.79 4.79 4.17
C VAL A 29 -3.16 4.95 2.80
N GLU A 30 -2.52 6.09 2.55
CA GLU A 30 -1.87 6.36 1.27
C GLU A 30 -0.92 5.22 0.87
N ALA A 31 -0.96 4.87 -0.42
CA ALA A 31 -0.07 3.86 -0.96
C ALA A 31 1.40 4.21 -0.70
N ILE A 32 2.22 3.22 -0.38
CA ILE A 32 3.68 3.38 -0.20
C ILE A 32 4.47 2.61 -1.24
N HIS A 33 5.56 3.19 -1.74
CA HIS A 33 6.49 2.49 -2.63
C HIS A 33 7.29 1.42 -1.87
N LEU A 34 7.43 0.25 -2.50
CA LEU A 34 8.18 -0.89 -1.97
C LEU A 34 9.55 -1.06 -2.65
N LYS A 35 9.94 -0.08 -3.51
CA LYS A 35 11.20 -0.10 -4.25
C LYS A 35 12.39 -0.12 -3.29
N GLY A 36 13.18 -1.19 -3.34
CA GLY A 36 14.36 -1.34 -2.49
C GLY A 36 14.06 -1.74 -1.03
N VAL A 37 12.79 -2.00 -0.69
CA VAL A 37 12.41 -2.48 0.64
C VAL A 37 12.65 -3.99 0.74
N PRO A 38 13.49 -4.46 1.69
CA PRO A 38 13.67 -5.89 1.93
C PRO A 38 12.36 -6.57 2.33
N GLN A 39 12.15 -7.81 1.89
CA GLN A 39 10.91 -8.57 2.13
C GLN A 39 10.54 -8.68 3.62
N ALA A 40 11.52 -8.91 4.50
CA ALA A 40 11.29 -8.98 5.94
C ALA A 40 10.77 -7.65 6.52
N LYS A 41 11.32 -6.52 6.05
CA LYS A 41 10.88 -5.18 6.50
C LYS A 41 9.48 -4.86 6.02
N LEU A 42 9.12 -5.27 4.80
CA LEU A 42 7.76 -5.08 4.29
C LEU A 42 6.74 -5.90 5.08
N ARG A 43 7.05 -7.16 5.42
CA ARG A 43 6.15 -7.97 6.26
C ARG A 43 5.94 -7.34 7.63
N GLN A 44 7.00 -6.85 8.25
CA GLN A 44 6.91 -6.14 9.52
C GLN A 44 6.05 -4.87 9.38
N HIS A 45 6.30 -4.07 8.34
CA HIS A 45 5.56 -2.85 8.10
C HIS A 45 4.06 -3.11 7.89
N ILE A 46 3.68 -4.16 7.13
CA ILE A 46 2.29 -4.56 6.97
C ILE A 46 1.67 -4.91 8.33
N GLN A 47 2.37 -5.66 9.18
CA GLN A 47 1.89 -5.99 10.52
C GLN A 47 1.72 -4.76 11.41
N ASP A 48 2.67 -3.81 11.33
CA ASP A 48 2.62 -2.57 12.10
C ASP A 48 1.43 -1.71 11.68
N VAL A 49 1.20 -1.53 10.37
CA VAL A 49 0.06 -0.77 9.83
C VAL A 49 -1.26 -1.43 10.23
N LEU A 50 -1.38 -2.75 10.09
CA LEU A 50 -2.57 -3.48 10.53
C LEU A 50 -2.80 -3.33 12.05
N GLY A 51 -1.73 -3.30 12.85
CA GLY A 51 -1.79 -3.08 14.28
C GLY A 51 -2.32 -1.69 14.64
N VAL A 52 -1.79 -0.65 13.98
CA VAL A 52 -2.24 0.74 14.15
C VAL A 52 -3.70 0.90 13.76
N LEU A 53 -4.09 0.42 12.57
CA LEU A 53 -5.47 0.52 12.09
C LEU A 53 -6.46 -0.20 13.02
N LYS A 54 -6.11 -1.39 13.53
CA LYS A 54 -6.97 -2.09 14.51
C LYS A 54 -7.05 -1.39 15.86
N ALA A 55 -5.98 -0.72 16.28
CA ALA A 55 -5.98 0.05 17.53
C ALA A 55 -6.82 1.32 17.40
N GLU A 56 -6.82 1.96 16.23
CA GLU A 56 -7.53 3.21 15.96
C GLU A 56 -9.02 2.98 15.68
N PHE A 57 -9.36 2.01 14.84
CA PHE A 57 -10.74 1.74 14.38
C PHE A 57 -11.42 0.58 15.11
N GLY A 58 -10.71 -0.11 16.01
CA GLY A 58 -11.20 -1.28 16.73
C GLY A 58 -11.01 -2.60 15.97
N GLN A 59 -11.32 -3.72 16.62
CA GLN A 59 -11.09 -5.06 16.05
C GLN A 59 -12.19 -5.56 15.10
N ASN A 60 -13.33 -4.87 15.03
CA ASN A 60 -14.50 -5.30 14.26
C ASN A 60 -14.50 -4.80 12.81
N VAL A 61 -13.57 -3.91 12.44
CA VAL A 61 -13.46 -3.40 11.08
C VAL A 61 -12.72 -4.38 10.17
N SER A 62 -13.08 -4.37 8.89
CA SER A 62 -12.34 -5.10 7.86
C SER A 62 -11.23 -4.22 7.31
N ILE A 63 -10.00 -4.72 7.26
CA ILE A 63 -8.90 -4.00 6.60
C ILE A 63 -8.57 -4.71 5.30
N THR A 64 -8.68 -4.02 4.19
CA THR A 64 -8.26 -4.50 2.88
C THR A 64 -6.86 -4.02 2.57
N GLN A 65 -6.10 -4.85 1.85
CA GLN A 65 -4.76 -4.53 1.40
C GLN A 65 -4.74 -4.63 -0.13
N GLU A 66 -4.50 -3.52 -0.81
CA GLU A 66 -4.34 -3.50 -2.26
C GLU A 66 -2.85 -3.55 -2.62
N ARG A 67 -2.50 -4.44 -3.54
CA ARG A 67 -1.12 -4.68 -3.97
C ARG A 67 -0.99 -4.28 -5.42
N GLN A 68 -0.24 -3.22 -5.66
CA GLN A 68 -0.20 -2.59 -6.97
C GLN A 68 1.10 -2.94 -7.68
N PRO A 69 1.04 -3.49 -8.91
CA PRO A 69 2.20 -3.54 -9.79
C PRO A 69 2.60 -2.12 -10.22
N VAL A 70 3.79 -1.98 -10.81
CA VAL A 70 4.31 -0.68 -11.27
C VAL A 70 3.29 0.08 -12.13
N ALA A 71 2.65 -0.63 -13.07
CA ALA A 71 1.70 -0.04 -14.03
C ALA A 71 0.42 0.53 -13.39
N LEU A 72 0.09 0.11 -12.16
CA LEU A 72 -1.09 0.57 -11.43
C LEU A 72 -0.71 1.36 -10.16
N CYS A 73 0.55 1.74 -10.01
CA CYS A 73 0.98 2.46 -8.83
C CYS A 73 0.55 3.93 -8.91
N PRO A 74 -0.34 4.41 -8.04
CA PRO A 74 -0.84 5.78 -8.04
C PRO A 74 0.29 6.78 -7.75
N LEU A 75 1.34 6.36 -7.04
CA LEU A 75 2.51 7.21 -6.79
C LEU A 75 3.39 7.41 -8.05
N CYS A 76 3.57 6.37 -8.86
CA CYS A 76 4.28 6.50 -10.14
C CYS A 76 3.47 7.29 -11.15
N LEU A 77 2.16 7.03 -11.23
CA LEU A 77 1.26 7.74 -12.13
C LEU A 77 1.15 9.23 -11.76
N LYS A 78 1.13 9.57 -10.47
CA LYS A 78 1.20 10.97 -10.00
C LYS A 78 2.56 11.64 -10.27
N GLY A 79 3.61 10.85 -10.51
CA GLY A 79 4.95 11.36 -10.86
C GLY A 79 5.06 11.84 -12.30
N GLU A 80 4.31 11.24 -13.23
CA GLU A 80 4.29 11.65 -14.65
C GLU A 80 3.65 13.04 -14.85
N ASP A 81 2.77 13.48 -13.95
CA ASP A 81 2.13 14.82 -14.00
C ASP A 81 2.99 15.95 -13.38
N ARG A 82 4.10 15.64 -12.69
CA ARG A 82 4.93 16.66 -12.00
C ARG A 82 6.24 17.01 -12.72
N GLU A 83 6.43 16.56 -13.96
CA GLU A 83 7.54 17.01 -14.84
C GLU A 83 7.07 17.96 -15.97
N HIS A 84 5.97 18.70 -15.77
CA HIS A 84 5.55 19.80 -16.67
C HIS A 84 5.03 21.03 -15.90
N SER A 85 5.69 21.44 -14.83
CA SER A 85 5.48 22.75 -14.20
C SER A 85 6.74 23.24 -13.49
N SER A 86 7.77 23.47 -14.27
CA SER A 86 8.96 24.31 -14.07
C SER A 86 9.68 24.17 -15.42
N GLU A 87 9.73 25.14 -16.34
CA GLU A 87 10.06 26.57 -16.25
C GLU A 87 9.34 27.37 -17.35
#